data_AF-A0A257TJK6-F1
#
_entry.id   AF-A0A257TJK6-F1
#
_cell.length_a   1.000
_cell.length_b   1.000
_cell.length_c   1.000
_cell.angle_alpha   90.00
_cell.angle_beta   90.00
_cell.angle_gamma   90.00
#
_symmetry.space_group_name_H-M   'P 1'
#
loop_
_entity.id
_entity.type
_entity.pdbx_description
1 polymer ?
#
loop_
_entity_poly.entity_id
_entity_poly.type
_entity_poly.pdbx_seq_one_letter_code
_entity_poly.pdbx_strand_id
1 'polypeptide(L)'
;MNKTTKTLVAVLVILGGIYAIQRFTSRTSTTELIKPFAGVDTSAVNRVEVDFAGKIILERSQGRWMVTSPVKSPADPGQMNLLLTRIASNPEASVVADNMSDSSAYGFDEDAAYAGFWSTNGKVIEMRIGRLTPDFNGCYIQLTGDNKILQLGTNIRTLVGQPLTDWRDKQIFSFGTSDIETVDFALGDTLYHFFHSDTSWQVNGVRVPEMEARDLVSGLIGSTALGFIDSTVTPSPLIIDYGITLSNKQHIAGQIFKSAGSEVTFGQLC
;
A
#
# COMPACT_ATOMS: atom_id res chain seq x y z
N MET A 1 -8.16 37.70 45.07
CA MET A 1 -8.02 36.70 43.99
C MET A 1 -6.55 36.34 43.85
N ASN A 2 -6.20 35.08 44.11
CA ASN A 2 -4.80 34.63 44.16
C ASN A 2 -4.19 34.65 42.75
N LYS A 3 -2.85 34.83 42.65
CA LYS A 3 -2.14 34.86 41.37
C LYS A 3 -2.49 33.67 40.48
N THR A 4 -2.60 32.49 41.08
CA THR A 4 -3.02 31.23 40.44
C THR A 4 -4.43 31.31 39.83
N THR A 5 -5.41 31.91 40.51
CA THR A 5 -6.77 32.08 39.99
C THR A 5 -6.80 33.03 38.79
N LYS A 6 -5.98 34.09 38.79
CA LYS A 6 -5.85 35.01 37.64
C LYS A 6 -5.26 34.31 36.42
N THR A 7 -4.22 33.50 36.61
CA THR A 7 -3.59 32.74 35.52
C THR A 7 -4.56 31.71 34.92
N LEU A 8 -5.33 31.01 35.77
CA LEU A 8 -6.28 29.99 35.30
C LEU A 8 -7.41 30.61 34.45
N VAL A 9 -7.95 31.76 34.87
CA VAL A 9 -8.98 32.49 34.13
C VAL A 9 -8.44 32.98 32.78
N ALA A 10 -7.21 33.51 32.74
CA ALA A 10 -6.59 33.94 31.50
C ALA A 10 -6.43 32.79 30.49
N VAL A 11 -5.98 31.62 30.94
CA VAL A 11 -5.86 30.41 30.09
C VAL A 11 -7.22 29.97 29.57
N LEU A 12 -8.26 29.95 30.41
CA LEU A 12 -9.62 29.59 30.00
C LEU A 12 -10.21 30.56 28.96
N VAL A 13 -9.94 31.85 29.08
CA VAL A 13 -10.37 32.85 28.08
C VAL A 13 -9.65 32.63 26.74
N ILE A 14 -8.35 32.32 26.77
CA ILE A 14 -7.58 32.02 25.56
C ILE A 14 -8.10 30.74 24.89
N LEU A 15 -8.29 29.66 25.66
CA LEU A 15 -8.83 28.40 25.14
C LEU A 15 -10.27 28.57 24.63
N GLY A 16 -11.09 29.34 25.35
CA GLY A 16 -12.45 29.68 24.92
C GLY A 16 -12.47 30.52 23.64
N GLY A 17 -11.51 31.45 23.49
CA GLY A 17 -11.30 32.23 22.28
C GLY A 17 -10.86 31.37 21.09
N ILE A 18 -9.89 30.47 21.29
CA ILE A 18 -9.46 29.49 20.26
C ILE A 18 -10.64 28.61 19.85
N TYR A 19 -11.39 28.08 20.82
CA TYR A 19 -12.59 27.27 20.55
C TYR A 19 -13.67 28.05 19.80
N ALA A 20 -13.91 29.31 20.17
CA ALA A 20 -14.88 30.18 19.51
C ALA A 20 -14.45 30.52 18.08
N ILE A 21 -13.16 30.79 17.84
CA ILE A 21 -12.62 31.04 16.50
C ILE A 21 -12.77 29.78 15.64
N GLN A 22 -12.34 28.61 16.13
CA GLN A 22 -12.53 27.33 15.44
C GLN A 22 -14.01 27.11 15.07
N ARG A 23 -14.93 27.36 16.01
CA ARG A 23 -16.36 27.20 15.79
C ARG A 23 -16.96 28.25 14.85
N PHE A 24 -16.43 29.47 14.83
CA PHE A 24 -16.93 30.56 13.99
C PHE A 24 -16.42 30.48 12.56
N THR A 25 -15.20 29.95 12.33
CA THR A 25 -14.71 29.62 10.98
C THR A 25 -15.46 28.44 10.35
N SER A 26 -16.06 27.55 11.13
CA SER A 26 -16.82 26.39 10.61
C SER A 26 -18.29 26.69 10.24
N ARG A 27 -18.70 27.96 10.06
CA ARG A 27 -20.13 28.34 9.95
C ARG A 27 -20.78 28.35 8.56
N THR A 28 -20.12 27.84 7.51
CA THR A 28 -20.75 27.74 6.18
C THR A 28 -20.61 26.35 5.60
N SER A 29 -20.96 25.31 6.36
CA SER A 29 -21.22 23.99 5.81
C SER A 29 -22.74 23.82 5.71
N THR A 30 -23.30 23.98 4.52
CA THR A 30 -24.64 23.49 4.24
C THR A 30 -24.62 21.99 4.50
N THR A 31 -25.57 21.50 5.30
CA THR A 31 -25.76 20.08 5.64
C THR A 31 -26.27 19.27 4.45
N GLU A 32 -25.73 19.51 3.25
CA GLU A 32 -26.03 18.74 2.06
C GLU A 32 -25.08 17.54 2.06
N LEU A 33 -25.63 16.37 2.38
CA LEU A 33 -24.94 15.09 2.22
C LEU A 33 -25.06 14.66 0.76
N ILE A 34 -23.92 14.43 0.13
CA ILE A 34 -23.82 13.98 -1.26
C ILE A 34 -23.02 12.68 -1.36
N LYS A 35 -23.15 12.04 -2.52
CA LYS A 35 -22.42 10.84 -2.89
C LYS A 35 -21.50 11.15 -4.08
N PRO A 36 -20.27 11.63 -3.81
CA PRO A 36 -19.41 12.25 -4.83
C PRO A 36 -18.94 11.28 -5.92
N PHE A 37 -19.02 9.97 -5.68
CA PHE A 37 -18.58 8.93 -6.62
C PHE A 37 -19.78 8.22 -7.28
N ALA A 38 -20.96 8.84 -7.27
CA ALA A 38 -22.13 8.27 -7.93
C ALA A 38 -21.89 8.09 -9.44
N GLY A 39 -22.15 6.87 -9.93
CA GLY A 39 -21.94 6.52 -11.34
C GLY A 39 -20.50 6.13 -11.70
N VAL A 40 -19.56 6.14 -10.74
CA VAL A 40 -18.19 5.65 -10.95
C VAL A 40 -18.18 4.13 -10.99
N ASP A 41 -17.88 3.55 -12.16
CA ASP A 41 -17.63 2.12 -12.31
C ASP A 41 -16.14 1.81 -12.10
N THR A 42 -15.79 1.42 -10.88
CA THR A 42 -14.41 1.04 -10.53
C THR A 42 -13.97 -0.29 -11.17
N SER A 43 -14.91 -1.13 -11.63
CA SER A 43 -14.58 -2.40 -12.27
C SER A 43 -14.01 -2.21 -13.67
N ALA A 44 -14.38 -1.11 -14.34
CA ALA A 44 -13.86 -0.68 -15.63
C ALA A 44 -12.51 0.06 -15.53
N VAL A 45 -12.03 0.38 -14.32
CA VAL A 45 -10.77 1.08 -14.13
C VAL A 45 -9.60 0.17 -14.51
N ASN A 46 -8.74 0.68 -15.38
CA ASN A 46 -7.55 -0.01 -15.88
C ASN A 46 -6.26 0.78 -15.65
N ARG A 47 -6.35 2.04 -15.21
CA ARG A 47 -5.21 2.84 -14.79
C ARG A 47 -5.56 3.68 -13.56
N VAL A 48 -4.65 3.71 -12.61
CA VAL A 48 -4.68 4.53 -11.41
C VAL A 48 -3.39 5.34 -11.34
N GLU A 49 -3.50 6.60 -10.97
CA GLU A 49 -2.37 7.46 -10.66
C GLU A 49 -2.55 8.00 -9.26
N VAL A 50 -1.53 7.84 -8.42
CA VAL A 50 -1.48 8.43 -7.09
C VAL A 50 -0.21 9.27 -6.96
N ASP A 51 -0.33 10.43 -6.33
CA ASP A 51 0.82 11.30 -6.06
C ASP A 51 0.66 11.95 -4.68
N PHE A 52 1.67 11.77 -3.83
CA PHE A 52 1.75 12.41 -2.51
C PHE A 52 3.19 12.58 -2.08
N ALA A 53 3.97 11.50 -2.14
CA ALA A 53 5.41 11.49 -1.88
C ALA A 53 6.22 11.10 -3.13
N GLY A 54 5.65 11.36 -4.31
CA GLY A 54 6.13 10.90 -5.60
C GLY A 54 5.03 10.20 -6.39
N LYS A 55 5.05 10.45 -7.70
CA LYS A 55 4.08 9.91 -8.64
C LYS A 55 4.26 8.40 -8.83
N ILE A 56 3.17 7.67 -8.62
CA ILE A 56 3.06 6.23 -8.87
C ILE A 56 1.95 6.02 -9.90
N ILE A 57 2.27 5.27 -10.95
CA ILE A 57 1.29 4.88 -11.98
C ILE A 57 1.09 3.38 -11.89
N LEU A 58 -0.17 2.97 -11.77
CA LEU A 58 -0.59 1.57 -11.74
C LEU A 58 -1.49 1.30 -12.94
N GLU A 59 -1.22 0.24 -13.68
CA GLU A 59 -1.98 -0.14 -14.87
C GLU A 59 -2.31 -1.62 -14.85
N ARG A 60 -3.51 -1.96 -15.32
CA ARG A 60 -3.96 -3.34 -15.43
C ARG A 60 -3.41 -3.95 -16.72
N SER A 61 -2.59 -4.99 -16.58
CA SER A 61 -2.00 -5.74 -17.70
C SER A 61 -2.21 -7.23 -17.49
N GLN A 62 -2.70 -7.93 -18.52
CA GLN A 62 -2.95 -9.38 -18.49
C GLN A 62 -3.76 -9.83 -17.26
N GLY A 63 -4.77 -9.07 -16.89
CA GLY A 63 -5.65 -9.37 -15.75
C GLY A 63 -5.11 -9.00 -14.37
N ARG A 64 -3.85 -8.57 -14.24
CA ARG A 64 -3.21 -8.18 -12.98
C ARG A 64 -2.87 -6.69 -12.96
N TRP A 65 -2.78 -6.10 -11.76
CA TRP A 65 -2.29 -4.74 -11.59
C TRP A 65 -0.77 -4.72 -11.57
N MET A 66 -0.19 -3.76 -12.27
CA MET A 66 1.26 -3.55 -12.35
C MET A 66 1.55 -2.11 -11.95
N VAL A 67 2.58 -1.90 -11.14
CA VAL A 67 3.23 -0.59 -11.07
C VAL A 67 4.02 -0.41 -12.38
N THR A 68 3.75 0.65 -13.11
CA THR A 68 4.45 0.98 -14.36
C THR A 68 5.39 2.18 -14.24
N SER A 69 5.25 2.96 -13.17
CA SER A 69 6.15 4.05 -12.79
C SER A 69 6.18 4.22 -11.27
N PRO A 70 7.34 4.50 -10.64
CA PRO A 70 8.66 4.75 -11.26
C PRO A 70 9.44 3.48 -11.62
N VAL A 71 9.06 2.32 -11.09
CA VAL A 71 9.66 1.01 -11.38
C VAL A 71 8.60 0.06 -11.90
N LYS A 72 8.96 -0.84 -12.81
CA LYS A 72 8.04 -1.87 -13.31
C LYS A 72 8.03 -3.06 -12.35
N SER A 73 6.90 -3.33 -11.72
CA SER A 73 6.72 -4.49 -10.84
C SER A 73 5.24 -4.86 -10.71
N PRO A 74 4.89 -6.09 -10.29
CA PRO A 74 3.53 -6.39 -9.90
C PRO A 74 3.08 -5.46 -8.75
N ALA A 75 1.82 -5.04 -8.80
CA ALA A 75 1.21 -4.24 -7.73
C ALA A 75 0.53 -5.15 -6.72
N ASP A 76 0.52 -4.73 -5.44
CA ASP A 76 -0.14 -5.48 -4.38
C ASP A 76 -1.67 -5.54 -4.65
N PRO A 77 -2.24 -6.74 -4.84
CA PRO A 77 -3.65 -6.88 -5.18
C PRO A 77 -4.56 -6.46 -4.02
N GLY A 78 -4.11 -6.59 -2.78
CA GLY A 78 -4.85 -6.18 -1.58
C GLY A 78 -4.99 -4.67 -1.49
N GLN A 79 -3.90 -3.92 -1.71
CA GLN A 79 -3.91 -2.46 -1.73
C GLN A 79 -4.75 -1.92 -2.89
N MET A 80 -4.63 -2.51 -4.07
CA MET A 80 -5.46 -2.13 -5.22
C MET A 80 -6.94 -2.36 -4.94
N ASN A 81 -7.30 -3.52 -4.37
CA ASN A 81 -8.68 -3.82 -4.01
C ASN A 81 -9.21 -2.87 -2.93
N LEU A 82 -8.40 -2.55 -1.92
CA LEU A 82 -8.74 -1.63 -0.84
C LEU A 82 -9.04 -0.23 -1.39
N LEU A 83 -8.19 0.30 -2.29
CA LEU A 83 -8.41 1.59 -2.92
C LEU A 83 -9.67 1.60 -3.79
N LEU A 84 -9.82 0.64 -4.70
CA LEU A 84 -10.94 0.58 -5.64
C LEU A 84 -12.28 0.40 -4.89
N THR A 85 -12.33 -0.49 -3.89
CA THR A 85 -13.54 -0.71 -3.08
C THR A 85 -13.91 0.54 -2.29
N ARG A 86 -12.94 1.31 -1.82
CA ARG A 86 -13.18 2.56 -1.09
C ARG A 86 -13.92 3.57 -1.97
N ILE A 87 -13.52 3.72 -3.22
CA ILE A 87 -14.22 4.59 -4.19
C ILE A 87 -15.58 3.99 -4.57
N ALA A 88 -15.65 2.68 -4.83
CA ALA A 88 -16.87 1.97 -5.21
C ALA A 88 -17.96 2.05 -4.15
N SER A 89 -17.58 2.07 -2.86
CA SER A 89 -18.52 2.20 -1.74
C SER A 89 -19.26 3.53 -1.74
N ASN A 90 -18.77 4.52 -2.49
CA ASN A 90 -19.36 5.85 -2.66
C ASN A 90 -19.75 6.48 -1.30
N PRO A 91 -18.74 6.75 -0.45
CA PRO A 91 -18.98 7.24 0.90
C PRO A 91 -19.68 8.60 0.85
N GLU A 92 -20.51 8.87 1.84
CA GLU A 92 -21.12 10.20 1.97
C GLU A 92 -20.05 11.28 2.21
N ALA A 93 -20.29 12.43 1.60
CA ALA A 93 -19.49 13.62 1.79
C ALA A 93 -20.41 14.82 2.09
N SER A 94 -19.89 15.78 2.85
CA SER A 94 -20.55 17.06 3.09
C SER A 94 -19.80 18.19 2.38
N VAL A 95 -20.53 19.16 1.85
CA VAL A 95 -19.93 20.36 1.26
C VAL A 95 -19.49 21.29 2.39
N VAL A 96 -18.18 21.57 2.47
CA VAL A 96 -17.61 22.44 3.52
C VAL A 96 -17.17 23.80 3.00
N ALA A 97 -16.97 23.92 1.69
CA ALA A 97 -16.81 25.20 1.00
C ALA A 97 -17.31 25.10 -0.45
N ASP A 98 -17.92 26.16 -0.96
CA ASP A 98 -18.41 26.24 -2.35
C ASP A 98 -17.34 26.67 -3.37
N ASN A 99 -16.13 26.99 -2.89
CA ASN A 99 -15.01 27.40 -3.72
C ASN A 99 -13.67 27.10 -3.03
N MET A 100 -12.57 27.40 -3.73
CA MET A 100 -11.19 27.14 -3.29
C MET A 100 -10.51 28.35 -2.61
N SER A 101 -11.24 29.41 -2.20
CA SER A 101 -10.64 30.63 -1.65
C SER A 101 -9.83 30.39 -0.38
N ASP A 102 -10.34 29.51 0.51
CA ASP A 102 -9.68 29.11 1.76
C ASP A 102 -9.10 27.69 1.67
N SER A 103 -8.69 27.27 0.48
CA SER A 103 -8.23 25.90 0.19
C SER A 103 -7.06 25.44 1.09
N SER A 104 -6.21 26.36 1.54
CA SER A 104 -5.13 26.09 2.51
C SER A 104 -5.64 25.66 3.89
N ALA A 105 -6.83 26.11 4.32
CA ALA A 105 -7.45 25.65 5.58
C ALA A 105 -7.80 24.14 5.53
N TYR A 106 -8.00 23.60 4.33
CA TYR A 106 -8.33 22.21 4.06
C TYR A 106 -7.14 21.40 3.55
N GLY A 107 -5.93 21.99 3.49
CA GLY A 107 -4.70 21.30 3.07
C GLY A 107 -4.59 21.03 1.58
N PHE A 108 -5.10 21.94 0.73
CA PHE A 108 -4.90 21.91 -0.72
C PHE A 108 -3.75 22.82 -1.19
N ASP A 109 -2.74 23.00 -0.33
CA ASP A 109 -1.47 23.67 -0.63
C ASP A 109 -0.48 22.64 -1.24
N GLU A 110 0.81 22.73 -0.91
CA GLU A 110 1.86 21.85 -1.44
C GLU A 110 1.72 20.38 -0.97
N ASP A 111 1.02 20.13 0.14
CA ASP A 111 0.84 18.79 0.73
C ASP A 111 -0.42 18.05 0.26
N ALA A 112 -1.07 18.56 -0.81
CA ALA A 112 -2.25 17.95 -1.38
C ALA A 112 -1.87 16.66 -2.11
N ALA A 113 -2.44 15.53 -1.69
CA ALA A 113 -2.34 14.29 -2.45
C ALA A 113 -3.24 14.36 -3.70
N TYR A 114 -2.95 13.51 -4.66
CA TYR A 114 -3.70 13.38 -5.90
C TYR A 114 -4.04 11.91 -6.15
N ALA A 115 -5.25 11.67 -6.64
CA ALA A 115 -5.65 10.37 -7.13
C ALA A 115 -6.51 10.50 -8.39
N GLY A 116 -6.12 9.80 -9.45
CA GLY A 116 -6.84 9.72 -10.71
C GLY A 116 -7.10 8.28 -11.12
N PHE A 117 -8.25 8.06 -11.75
CA PHE A 117 -8.73 6.75 -12.19
C PHE A 117 -9.20 6.86 -13.64
N TRP A 118 -8.72 5.96 -14.50
CA TRP A 118 -9.08 5.91 -15.92
C TRP A 118 -9.54 4.50 -16.29
N SER A 119 -10.39 4.46 -17.30
CA SER A 119 -10.84 3.27 -18.02
C SER A 119 -10.37 3.34 -19.48
N THR A 120 -10.67 2.31 -20.26
CA THR A 120 -10.48 2.35 -21.73
C THR A 120 -11.25 3.49 -22.40
N ASN A 121 -12.35 3.95 -21.79
CA ASN A 121 -13.21 5.01 -22.33
C ASN A 121 -12.75 6.41 -21.88
N GLY A 122 -11.65 6.51 -21.13
CA GLY A 122 -11.10 7.76 -20.65
C GLY A 122 -11.18 7.93 -19.13
N LYS A 123 -11.09 9.20 -18.69
CA LYS A 123 -11.07 9.57 -17.27
C LYS A 123 -12.39 9.19 -16.60
N VAL A 124 -12.30 8.43 -15.51
CA VAL A 124 -13.46 8.02 -14.70
C VAL A 124 -13.69 9.04 -13.59
N ILE A 125 -12.65 9.30 -12.80
CA ILE A 125 -12.68 10.29 -11.74
C ILE A 125 -11.26 10.74 -11.41
N GLU A 126 -11.13 11.98 -10.98
CA GLU A 126 -9.88 12.55 -10.53
C GLU A 126 -10.15 13.52 -9.39
N MET A 127 -9.28 13.51 -8.40
CA MET A 127 -9.44 14.32 -7.21
C MET A 127 -8.10 14.73 -6.60
N ARG A 128 -8.10 15.93 -6.03
CA ARG A 128 -7.12 16.34 -5.04
C ARG A 128 -7.63 15.95 -3.66
N ILE A 129 -6.73 15.58 -2.78
CA ILE A 129 -7.02 15.10 -1.43
C ILE A 129 -6.23 15.98 -0.46
N GLY A 130 -6.97 16.77 0.30
CA GLY A 130 -6.43 17.66 1.32
C GLY A 130 -6.07 16.92 2.60
N ARG A 131 -6.03 17.65 3.72
CA ARG A 131 -5.67 17.08 5.04
C ARG A 131 -6.74 16.14 5.59
N LEU A 132 -6.35 15.37 6.60
CA LEU A 132 -7.28 14.58 7.40
C LEU A 132 -8.20 15.50 8.21
N THR A 133 -9.41 15.02 8.49
CA THR A 133 -10.29 15.66 9.48
C THR A 133 -9.69 15.55 10.89
N PRO A 134 -10.07 16.43 11.83
CA PRO A 134 -9.51 16.41 13.19
C PRO A 134 -9.69 15.10 13.97
N ASP A 135 -10.69 14.29 13.59
CA ASP A 135 -10.97 12.97 14.17
C ASP A 135 -10.24 11.82 13.43
N PHE A 136 -9.45 12.13 12.39
CA PHE A 136 -8.65 11.21 11.56
C PHE A 136 -9.45 10.16 10.76
N ASN A 137 -10.78 10.18 10.84
CA ASN A 137 -11.65 9.21 10.16
C ASN A 137 -11.91 9.57 8.70
N GLY A 138 -11.77 10.84 8.34
CA GLY A 138 -12.05 11.39 7.02
C GLY A 138 -10.92 12.24 6.47
N CYS A 139 -11.16 12.82 5.30
CA CYS A 139 -10.29 13.80 4.69
C CYS A 139 -11.09 14.78 3.83
N TYR A 140 -10.47 15.91 3.49
CA TYR A 140 -11.04 16.82 2.51
C TYR A 140 -10.68 16.38 1.10
N ILE A 141 -11.61 16.49 0.15
CA ILE A 141 -11.37 16.21 -1.26
C ILE A 141 -11.90 17.35 -2.13
N GLN A 142 -11.32 17.50 -3.31
CA GLN A 142 -11.81 18.34 -4.38
C GLN A 142 -11.81 17.51 -5.67
N LEU A 143 -12.97 17.33 -6.28
CA LEU A 143 -13.07 16.65 -7.58
C LEU A 143 -12.57 17.58 -8.69
N THR A 144 -11.78 17.05 -9.62
CA THR A 144 -11.32 17.84 -10.78
C THR A 144 -12.52 18.30 -11.60
N GLY A 145 -12.60 19.62 -11.84
CA GLY A 145 -13.72 20.25 -12.54
C GLY A 145 -14.81 20.81 -11.62
N ASP A 146 -14.74 20.55 -10.31
CA ASP A 146 -15.57 21.19 -9.29
C ASP A 146 -14.71 22.09 -8.39
N ASN A 147 -15.25 23.24 -7.99
CA ASN A 147 -14.60 24.17 -7.07
C ASN A 147 -15.00 23.92 -5.62
N LYS A 148 -16.00 23.06 -5.36
CA LYS A 148 -16.43 22.68 -4.02
C LYS A 148 -15.34 21.86 -3.31
N ILE A 149 -15.19 22.15 -2.03
CA ILE A 149 -14.42 21.31 -1.11
C ILE A 149 -15.40 20.44 -0.34
N LEU A 150 -15.15 19.14 -0.38
CA LEU A 150 -15.98 18.13 0.27
C LEU A 150 -15.23 17.53 1.46
N GLN A 151 -15.90 17.33 2.58
CA GLN A 151 -15.41 16.49 3.65
C GLN A 151 -15.95 15.07 3.45
N LEU A 152 -15.06 14.13 3.14
CA LEU A 152 -15.38 12.73 2.94
C LEU A 152 -15.31 11.98 4.27
N GLY A 153 -16.34 11.19 4.60
CA GLY A 153 -16.40 10.39 5.83
C GLY A 153 -15.45 9.18 5.87
N THR A 154 -14.42 9.15 5.03
CA THR A 154 -13.45 8.07 4.99
C THR A 154 -12.05 8.56 4.64
N ASN A 155 -11.04 7.96 5.25
CA ASN A 155 -9.65 8.34 5.11
C ASN A 155 -9.01 7.68 3.87
N ILE A 156 -9.26 8.26 2.70
CA ILE A 156 -8.58 7.85 1.46
C ILE A 156 -7.16 8.41 1.35
N ARG A 157 -6.86 9.50 2.06
CA ARG A 157 -5.54 10.17 2.02
C ARG A 157 -4.43 9.22 2.47
N THR A 158 -4.66 8.45 3.52
CA THR A 158 -3.66 7.50 4.05
C THR A 158 -3.39 6.36 3.07
N LEU A 159 -4.39 5.94 2.30
CA LEU A 159 -4.23 4.91 1.25
C LEU A 159 -3.42 5.46 0.08
N VAL A 160 -3.76 6.65 -0.41
CA VAL A 160 -3.06 7.29 -1.53
C VAL A 160 -1.63 7.68 -1.14
N GLY A 161 -1.41 8.06 0.12
CA GLY A 161 -0.10 8.44 0.65
C GLY A 161 0.83 7.29 1.04
N GLN A 162 0.47 6.03 0.75
CA GLN A 162 1.36 4.89 0.98
C GLN A 162 2.64 5.02 0.13
N PRO A 163 3.81 4.64 0.65
CA PRO A 163 5.04 4.63 -0.13
C PRO A 163 4.97 3.58 -1.26
N LEU A 164 5.80 3.76 -2.30
CA LEU A 164 5.89 2.83 -3.43
C LEU A 164 6.04 1.36 -3.00
N THR A 165 6.79 1.09 -1.94
CA THR A 165 7.00 -0.28 -1.41
C THR A 165 5.70 -0.97 -1.01
N ASP A 166 4.70 -0.24 -0.53
CA ASP A 166 3.43 -0.83 -0.11
C ASP A 166 2.46 -1.03 -1.29
N TRP A 167 2.66 -0.31 -2.38
CA TRP A 167 1.94 -0.54 -3.65
C TRP A 167 2.43 -1.76 -4.42
N ARG A 168 3.60 -2.31 -4.08
CA ARG A 168 4.22 -3.43 -4.79
C ARG A 168 3.91 -4.75 -4.14
N ASP A 169 3.70 -5.77 -4.96
CA ASP A 169 3.48 -7.14 -4.49
C ASP A 169 4.74 -7.68 -3.81
N LYS A 170 4.61 -7.99 -2.52
CA LYS A 170 5.69 -8.50 -1.67
C LYS A 170 5.81 -10.02 -1.70
N GLN A 171 4.98 -10.74 -2.47
CA GLN A 171 5.13 -12.18 -2.61
C GLN A 171 6.42 -12.52 -3.36
N ILE A 172 7.25 -13.37 -2.75
CA ILE A 172 8.49 -13.88 -3.37
C ILE A 172 8.19 -15.05 -4.29
N PHE A 173 7.25 -15.91 -3.87
CA PHE A 173 6.85 -17.12 -4.60
C PHE A 173 5.35 -17.07 -4.91
N SER A 174 4.98 -17.49 -6.12
CA SER A 174 3.61 -17.45 -6.64
C SER A 174 3.04 -18.84 -6.96
N PHE A 175 3.55 -19.89 -6.31
CA PHE A 175 3.15 -21.29 -6.48
C PHE A 175 2.82 -21.92 -5.12
N GLY A 176 2.06 -23.01 -5.13
CA GLY A 176 1.63 -23.71 -3.91
C GLY A 176 2.65 -24.73 -3.42
N THR A 177 2.48 -25.19 -2.18
CA THR A 177 3.33 -26.24 -1.59
C THR A 177 3.28 -27.54 -2.36
N SER A 178 2.13 -27.88 -2.95
CA SER A 178 1.93 -29.08 -3.77
C SER A 178 2.65 -29.02 -5.12
N ASP A 179 3.06 -27.83 -5.55
CA ASP A 179 3.73 -27.64 -6.82
C ASP A 179 5.23 -27.91 -6.70
N ILE A 180 5.78 -28.07 -5.49
CA ILE A 180 7.21 -28.24 -5.26
C ILE A 180 7.58 -29.71 -5.28
N GLU A 181 8.58 -30.05 -6.11
CA GLU A 181 9.21 -31.35 -6.17
C GLU A 181 10.54 -31.37 -5.39
N THR A 182 11.37 -30.34 -5.61
CA THR A 182 12.67 -30.18 -4.92
C THR A 182 12.89 -28.75 -4.44
N VAL A 183 13.61 -28.63 -3.32
CA VAL A 183 14.20 -27.41 -2.81
C VAL A 183 15.68 -27.69 -2.52
N ASP A 184 16.56 -27.03 -3.24
CA ASP A 184 17.99 -27.10 -3.08
C ASP A 184 18.48 -25.82 -2.42
N PHE A 185 19.34 -25.92 -1.40
CA PHE A 185 20.03 -24.75 -0.85
C PHE A 185 21.47 -25.06 -0.50
N ALA A 186 22.37 -24.14 -0.88
CA ALA A 186 23.79 -24.21 -0.58
C ALA A 186 24.12 -23.30 0.61
N LEU A 187 24.64 -23.86 1.70
CA LEU A 187 25.13 -23.11 2.86
C LEU A 187 26.64 -23.33 3.00
N GLY A 188 27.43 -22.35 2.57
CA GLY A 188 28.87 -22.53 2.39
C GLY A 188 29.16 -23.62 1.35
N ASP A 189 30.01 -24.59 1.69
CA ASP A 189 30.35 -25.71 0.80
C ASP A 189 29.36 -26.90 0.89
N THR A 190 28.30 -26.79 1.70
CA THR A 190 27.32 -27.88 1.91
C THR A 190 26.06 -27.64 1.10
N LEU A 191 25.74 -28.60 0.22
CA LEU A 191 24.46 -28.64 -0.50
C LEU A 191 23.44 -29.47 0.29
N TYR A 192 22.26 -28.91 0.47
CA TYR A 192 21.10 -29.60 1.01
C TYR A 192 20.08 -29.80 -0.11
N HIS A 193 19.84 -31.07 -0.44
CA HIS A 193 18.82 -31.48 -1.41
C HIS A 193 17.58 -31.95 -0.64
N PHE A 194 16.56 -31.11 -0.62
CA PHE A 194 15.26 -31.40 -0.04
C PHE A 194 14.31 -31.82 -1.15
N PHE A 195 13.78 -33.04 -1.11
CA PHE A 195 12.90 -33.53 -2.17
C PHE A 195 11.79 -34.41 -1.61
N HIS A 196 10.65 -34.38 -2.29
CA HIS A 196 9.55 -35.27 -1.99
C HIS A 196 9.68 -36.55 -2.85
N SER A 197 10.03 -37.67 -2.20
CA SER A 197 9.98 -38.99 -2.85
C SER A 197 8.53 -39.50 -2.91
N ASP A 198 8.29 -40.65 -3.57
CA ASP A 198 6.95 -41.26 -3.69
C ASP A 198 6.20 -41.46 -2.36
N THR A 199 6.90 -41.48 -1.22
CA THR A 199 6.31 -41.80 0.10
C THR A 199 6.69 -40.87 1.25
N SER A 200 7.70 -40.01 1.09
CA SER A 200 8.15 -39.08 2.15
C SER A 200 9.12 -38.02 1.65
N TRP A 201 9.16 -36.89 2.36
CA TRP A 201 10.23 -35.91 2.23
C TRP A 201 11.58 -36.45 2.73
N GLN A 202 12.65 -36.08 2.03
CA GLN A 202 14.03 -36.44 2.38
C GLN A 202 14.96 -35.23 2.26
N VAL A 203 15.96 -35.17 3.14
CA VAL A 203 17.12 -34.25 3.05
C VAL A 203 18.36 -35.10 2.89
N ASN A 204 19.10 -34.97 1.78
CA ASN A 204 20.37 -35.70 1.57
C ASN A 204 20.26 -37.22 1.85
N GLY A 205 19.11 -37.83 1.51
CA GLY A 205 18.81 -39.25 1.72
C GLY A 205 18.30 -39.62 3.12
N VAL A 206 18.17 -38.67 4.05
CA VAL A 206 17.58 -38.86 5.37
C VAL A 206 16.12 -38.48 5.35
N ARG A 207 15.25 -39.39 5.78
CA ARG A 207 13.80 -39.13 5.89
C ARG A 207 13.51 -37.99 6.86
N VAL A 208 12.73 -37.02 6.41
CA VAL A 208 12.16 -35.97 7.26
C VAL A 208 10.70 -36.35 7.53
N PRO A 209 10.21 -36.22 8.78
CA PRO A 209 8.81 -36.46 9.03
C PRO A 209 7.93 -35.41 8.33
N GLU A 210 6.77 -35.85 7.86
CA GLU A 210 5.94 -35.13 6.88
C GLU A 210 5.53 -33.73 7.37
N MET A 211 5.27 -33.61 8.67
CA MET A 211 4.79 -32.37 9.27
C MET A 211 5.88 -31.29 9.27
N GLU A 212 7.09 -31.64 9.71
CA GLU A 212 8.25 -30.75 9.74
C GLU A 212 8.65 -30.29 8.32
N ALA A 213 8.57 -31.22 7.37
CA ALA A 213 8.81 -30.93 5.97
C ALA A 213 7.79 -29.93 5.40
N ARG A 214 6.50 -30.18 5.64
CA ARG A 214 5.42 -29.28 5.20
C ARG A 214 5.52 -27.91 5.86
N ASP A 215 5.85 -27.84 7.14
CA ASP A 215 6.01 -26.58 7.86
C ASP A 215 7.17 -25.75 7.31
N LEU A 216 8.31 -26.38 7.01
CA LEU A 216 9.45 -25.73 6.38
C LEU A 216 9.10 -25.17 5.00
N VAL A 217 8.48 -25.99 4.14
CA VAL A 217 8.08 -25.58 2.79
C VAL A 217 7.02 -24.48 2.83
N SER A 218 6.05 -24.59 3.73
CA SER A 218 5.01 -23.57 3.90
C SER A 218 5.60 -22.25 4.40
N GLY A 219 6.58 -22.30 5.31
CA GLY A 219 7.31 -21.12 5.77
C GLY A 219 8.10 -20.44 4.65
N LEU A 220 8.76 -21.23 3.79
CA LEU A 220 9.48 -20.71 2.63
C LEU A 220 8.54 -20.02 1.63
N ILE A 221 7.47 -20.70 1.21
CA ILE A 221 6.50 -20.15 0.24
C ILE A 221 5.74 -18.96 0.83
N GLY A 222 5.39 -19.02 2.11
CA GLY A 222 4.70 -17.94 2.81
C GLY A 222 5.59 -16.72 3.10
N SER A 223 6.88 -16.78 2.76
CA SER A 223 7.79 -15.66 2.94
C SER A 223 7.41 -14.50 2.02
N THR A 224 7.34 -13.31 2.59
CA THR A 224 7.11 -12.06 1.88
C THR A 224 8.32 -11.14 2.05
N ALA A 225 8.59 -10.35 1.02
CA ALA A 225 9.61 -9.32 1.08
C ALA A 225 9.18 -8.22 2.07
N LEU A 226 10.11 -7.73 2.89
CA LEU A 226 9.87 -6.55 3.73
C LEU A 226 9.88 -5.26 2.89
N GLY A 227 10.64 -5.26 1.80
CA GLY A 227 10.77 -4.14 0.87
C GLY A 227 11.59 -4.54 -0.35
N PHE A 228 12.01 -3.55 -1.13
CA PHE A 228 12.72 -3.77 -2.38
C PHE A 228 13.97 -2.90 -2.43
N ILE A 229 15.00 -3.44 -3.07
CA ILE A 229 16.25 -2.73 -3.31
C ILE A 229 16.21 -2.19 -4.74
N ASP A 230 15.81 -0.91 -4.88
CA ASP A 230 15.69 -0.24 -6.19
C ASP A 230 17.01 0.41 -6.65
N SER A 231 17.99 0.51 -5.76
CA SER A 231 19.34 1.00 -6.07
C SER A 231 20.27 -0.18 -6.35
N THR A 232 21.29 -0.01 -7.19
CA THR A 232 22.34 -1.02 -7.37
C THR A 232 23.22 -1.10 -6.12
N VAL A 233 22.72 -1.71 -5.05
CA VAL A 233 23.54 -2.07 -3.89
C VAL A 233 24.38 -3.26 -4.35
N THR A 234 25.70 -3.13 -4.26
CA THR A 234 26.58 -4.31 -4.38
C THR A 234 26.13 -5.29 -3.30
N PRO A 235 25.61 -6.48 -3.66
CA PRO A 235 25.15 -7.41 -2.65
C PRO A 235 26.31 -7.69 -1.69
N SER A 236 26.03 -7.62 -0.39
CA SER A 236 26.88 -8.20 0.66
C SER A 236 27.25 -9.64 0.31
N PRO A 237 28.27 -10.25 0.92
CA PRO A 237 28.63 -11.64 0.62
C PRO A 237 27.40 -12.55 0.62
N LEU A 238 27.24 -13.26 -0.50
CA LEU A 238 26.24 -14.29 -0.72
C LEU A 238 26.22 -15.25 0.47
N ILE A 239 25.03 -15.47 1.04
CA ILE A 239 24.88 -16.42 2.16
C ILE A 239 24.40 -17.76 1.64
N ILE A 240 23.38 -17.77 0.77
CA ILE A 240 22.71 -18.99 0.32
C ILE A 240 22.33 -18.86 -1.16
N ASP A 241 22.74 -19.82 -1.99
CA ASP A 241 22.10 -20.07 -3.28
C ASP A 241 20.94 -21.05 -3.07
N TYR A 242 19.80 -20.81 -3.70
CA TYR A 242 18.67 -21.73 -3.66
C TYR A 242 18.16 -22.07 -5.06
N GLY A 243 17.63 -23.27 -5.20
CA GLY A 243 16.92 -23.77 -6.36
C GLY A 243 15.61 -24.41 -5.93
N ILE A 244 14.52 -24.14 -6.65
CA ILE A 244 13.22 -24.79 -6.45
C ILE A 244 12.82 -25.41 -7.78
N THR A 245 12.55 -26.72 -7.78
CA THR A 245 11.97 -27.41 -8.92
C THR A 245 10.50 -27.66 -8.66
N LEU A 246 9.67 -27.23 -9.59
CA LEU A 246 8.24 -27.46 -9.54
C LEU A 246 7.85 -28.73 -10.31
N SER A 247 6.71 -29.34 -9.96
CA SER A 247 6.13 -30.54 -10.59
C SER A 247 5.87 -30.37 -12.10
N ASN A 248 5.77 -29.13 -12.58
CA ASN A 248 5.67 -28.81 -14.01
C ASN A 248 7.05 -28.69 -14.71
N LYS A 249 8.14 -29.05 -14.02
CA LYS A 249 9.55 -28.95 -14.41
C LYS A 249 10.08 -27.52 -14.56
N GLN A 250 9.38 -26.53 -14.04
CA GLN A 250 9.91 -25.18 -13.93
C GLN A 250 10.97 -25.13 -12.81
N HIS A 251 12.12 -24.54 -13.11
CA HIS A 251 13.18 -24.31 -12.15
C HIS A 251 13.26 -22.83 -11.81
N ILE A 252 13.37 -22.53 -10.51
CA ILE A 252 13.48 -21.18 -9.98
C ILE A 252 14.76 -21.14 -9.16
N ALA A 253 15.72 -20.32 -9.57
CA ALA A 253 16.97 -20.13 -8.85
C ALA A 253 17.02 -18.73 -8.23
N GLY A 254 17.72 -18.59 -7.11
CA GLY A 254 17.92 -17.31 -6.49
C GLY A 254 19.01 -17.34 -5.43
N GLN A 255 19.23 -16.18 -4.85
CA GLN A 255 20.30 -15.90 -3.91
C GLN A 255 19.73 -15.18 -2.69
N ILE A 256 20.28 -15.51 -1.53
CA ILE A 256 19.97 -14.85 -0.27
C ILE A 256 21.24 -14.15 0.20
N PHE A 257 21.11 -12.86 0.49
CA PHE A 257 22.20 -12.01 0.94
C PHE A 257 21.92 -11.45 2.34
N LYS A 258 22.98 -11.11 3.07
CA LYS A 258 22.85 -10.28 4.26
C LYS A 258 22.64 -8.84 3.83
N SER A 259 21.56 -8.18 4.19
CA SER A 259 21.55 -6.72 4.07
C SER A 259 22.52 -6.11 5.09
N ALA A 260 22.96 -4.86 4.90
CA ALA A 260 23.74 -4.14 5.90
C ALA A 260 22.89 -3.96 7.17
N GLY A 261 23.00 -4.90 8.12
CA GLY A 261 22.13 -5.00 9.30
C GLY A 261 21.84 -6.45 9.68
N SER A 262 20.77 -6.69 10.44
CA SER A 262 20.24 -8.02 10.78
C SER A 262 19.17 -8.52 9.79
N GLU A 263 19.02 -7.87 8.64
CA GLU A 263 17.99 -8.18 7.64
C GLU A 263 18.51 -9.13 6.56
N VAL A 264 17.61 -9.98 6.05
CA VAL A 264 17.88 -10.97 4.99
C VAL A 264 17.19 -10.51 3.70
N THR A 265 17.88 -10.57 2.57
CA THR A 265 17.35 -10.15 1.26
C THR A 265 17.33 -11.32 0.29
N PHE A 266 16.20 -11.51 -0.41
CA PHE A 266 16.06 -12.49 -1.49
C PHE A 266 16.25 -11.80 -2.84
N GLY A 267 17.04 -12.40 -3.72
CA GLY A 267 17.16 -12.03 -5.13
C GLY A 267 16.85 -13.24 -6.00
N GLN A 268 15.94 -13.10 -6.96
CA GLN A 268 15.68 -14.15 -7.95
C GLN A 268 16.66 -13.98 -9.11
N LEU A 269 17.39 -15.06 -9.46
CA LEU A 269 18.21 -15.09 -10.67
C LEU A 269 17.26 -15.46 -11.82
N CYS A 270 17.20 -14.60 -12.85
CA CYS A 270 16.33 -14.77 -14.00
C CYS A 270 16.52 -16.12 -14.70
#